data_AF-A0A7J8WBC6-F1
#
_entry.id   AF-A0A7J8WBC6-F1
#
_cell.length_a   1.000
_cell.length_b   1.000
_cell.length_c   1.000
_cell.angle_alpha   90.00
_cell.angle_beta   90.00
_cell.angle_gamma   90.00
#
_symmetry.space_group_name_H-M   'P 1'
#
loop_
_entity.id
_entity.type
_entity.pdbx_description
1 polymer ?
#
loop_
_entity_poly.entity_id
_entity_poly.type
_entity_poly.pdbx_seq_one_letter_code
_entity_poly.pdbx_strand_id
1 'polypeptide(L)' 'MLINTICNGFTSISNIAEVRLIYEWCNKDWKVKFRHVLQGSNKVADCLANAAIGKLNQVVLFSVPP' A
#
# COMPACT_ATOMS: atom_id res chain seq x y z
N MET A 1 -7.73 -0.08 -9.26
CA MET A 1 -7.03 -1.01 -10.17
C MET A 1 -6.17 -2.01 -9.39
N LEU A 2 -5.28 -1.56 -8.49
CA LEU A 2 -4.44 -2.45 -7.65
C LEU A 2 -5.22 -3.40 -6.73
N ILE A 3 -6.26 -2.93 -6.02
CA ILE A 3 -7.06 -3.80 -5.14
C ILE A 3 -7.71 -4.94 -5.92
N ASN A 4 -8.20 -4.69 -7.14
CA ASN A 4 -8.74 -5.75 -8.00
C ASN A 4 -7.63 -6.74 -8.40
N THR A 5 -6.42 -6.25 -8.70
CA THR A 5 -5.26 -7.11 -8.99
C THR A 5 -4.90 -8.00 -7.80
N ILE A 6 -4.96 -7.47 -6.58
CA ILE A 6 -4.72 -8.23 -5.33
C ILE A 6 -5.82 -9.30 -5.15
N CYS A 7 -7.09 -8.90 -5.20
CA CYS A 7 -8.22 -9.80 -4.97
C CYS A 7 -8.31 -10.92 -6.01
N ASN A 8 -7.84 -10.68 -7.25
CA ASN A 8 -7.85 -11.68 -8.32
C ASN A 8 -6.56 -12.53 -8.38
N GLY A 9 -5.61 -12.33 -7.48
CA GLY A 9 -4.37 -13.12 -7.41
C GLY A 9 -3.34 -12.81 -8.51
N PHE A 10 -3.56 -11.77 -9.32
CA PHE A 10 -2.65 -11.39 -10.41
C PHE A 10 -1.37 -10.69 -9.92
N THR A 11 -1.24 -10.41 -8.62
CA THR A 11 -0.04 -9.82 -8.04
C THR A 11 1.19 -10.70 -8.17
N SER A 12 1.03 -12.03 -8.22
CA SER A 12 2.14 -13.00 -8.31
C SER A 12 2.90 -12.94 -9.65
N ILE A 13 2.20 -12.60 -10.75
CA ILE A 13 2.75 -12.55 -12.10
C ILE A 13 3.15 -11.12 -12.55
N SER A 14 3.05 -10.14 -11.65
CA SER A 14 3.43 -8.75 -11.96
C SER A 14 4.93 -8.65 -12.27
N ASN A 15 5.30 -7.81 -13.24
CA ASN A 15 6.69 -7.46 -13.51
C ASN A 15 7.29 -6.51 -12.46
N ILE A 16 6.46 -5.84 -11.66
CA ILE A 16 6.86 -4.92 -10.59
C ILE A 16 7.16 -5.72 -9.31
N ALA A 17 8.38 -5.61 -8.78
CA ALA A 17 8.81 -6.39 -7.61
C ALA A 17 7.97 -6.09 -6.36
N GLU A 18 7.63 -4.81 -6.14
CA GLU A 18 6.82 -4.33 -5.03
C GLU A 18 5.40 -4.91 -5.06
N VAL A 19 4.84 -5.10 -6.25
CA VAL A 19 3.51 -5.71 -6.41
C VAL A 19 3.56 -7.21 -6.06
N ARG A 20 4.65 -7.90 -6.38
CA ARG A 20 4.86 -9.30 -5.97
C ARG A 20 5.02 -9.44 -4.46
N LEU A 21 5.67 -8.49 -3.77
CA LEU A 21 5.78 -8.50 -2.30
C LEU A 21 4.41 -8.45 -1.61
N ILE A 22 3.45 -7.73 -2.19
CA ILE A 22 2.07 -7.70 -1.67
C ILE A 22 1.46 -9.11 -1.69
N TYR A 23 1.69 -9.90 -2.74
CA TYR A 23 1.22 -11.29 -2.80
C TYR A 23 1.79 -12.14 -1.67
N GLU A 24 3.10 -12.02 -1.40
CA GLU A 24 3.75 -12.75 -0.31
C GLU A 24 3.17 -12.39 1.06
N TRP A 25 2.87 -11.10 1.29
CA TRP A 25 2.23 -10.65 2.53
C TRP A 25 0.79 -11.14 2.67
N CYS A 26 0.03 -11.18 1.57
CA CYS A 26 -1.34 -11.70 1.57
C CYS A 26 -1.42 -13.20 1.88
N ASN A 27 -0.38 -13.96 1.55
CA ASN A 27 -0.30 -15.41 1.80
C ASN A 27 0.22 -15.78 3.20
N LYS A 28 0.53 -14.79 4.05
CA LYS A 28 0.80 -15.07 5.47
C LYS A 28 -0.50 -15.46 6.18
N ASP A 29 -0.37 -16.08 7.35
CA ASP A 29 -1.51 -16.50 8.18
C ASP A 29 -2.17 -15.30 8.90
N TRP A 30 -2.62 -14.32 8.12
CA TRP A 30 -3.28 -13.10 8.58
C TRP A 30 -4.66 -13.00 7.93
N LYS A 31 -5.66 -12.59 8.72
CA LYS A 31 -6.99 -12.27 8.19
C LYS A 31 -7.01 -10.82 7.68
N VAL A 32 -6.69 -10.62 6.41
CA VAL A 32 -6.62 -9.29 5.79
C VAL A 32 -7.90 -8.97 5.00
N LYS A 33 -8.37 -7.73 5.07
CA LYS A 33 -9.43 -7.19 4.20
C LYS A 33 -8.93 -5.93 3.50
N PHE A 34 -9.14 -5.85 2.19
CA PHE A 34 -8.77 -4.66 1.40
C PHE A 34 -9.99 -3.78 1.16
N ARG A 35 -9.81 -2.46 1.31
CA ARG A 35 -10.82 -1.45 0.98
C ARG A 35 -10.15 -0.31 0.22
N HIS A 36 -10.78 0.10 -0.87
CA HIS A 36 -10.38 1.31 -1.58
C HIS A 36 -10.99 2.53 -0.87
N VAL A 37 -10.15 3.48 -0.49
CA VAL A 37 -10.57 4.76 0.07
C VAL A 37 -10.12 5.84 -0.90
N LEU A 38 -11.03 6.74 -1.28
CA LEU A 38 -10.71 7.84 -2.17
C LEU A 38 -9.78 8.83 -1.47
N GLN A 39 -8.87 9.45 -2.23
CA GLN A 39 -7.87 10.40 -1.72
C GLN A 39 -8.49 11.48 -0.83
N GLY A 40 -9.58 12.12 -1.29
CA GLY A 40 -10.28 13.17 -0.54
C GLY A 40 -10.94 12.68 0.76
N SER A 41 -11.08 11.37 0.95
CA SER A 41 -11.67 10.76 2.14
C SER A 41 -10.62 10.38 3.21
N ASN A 42 -9.32 10.47 2.91
CA ASN A 42 -8.24 10.20 3.86
C ASN A 42 -7.09 11.20 3.70
N LYS A 43 -7.32 12.41 4.21
CA LYS A 43 -6.37 13.52 4.14
C LYS A 43 -5.03 13.21 4.82
N VAL A 44 -5.05 12.48 5.94
CA VAL A 44 -3.83 12.12 6.68
C VAL A 44 -2.94 11.21 5.83
N ALA A 45 -3.49 10.14 5.26
CA ALA A 45 -2.73 9.24 4.39
C ALA A 45 -2.22 9.96 3.14
N ASP A 46 -3.01 10.89 2.58
CA ASP A 46 -2.60 11.71 1.44
C ASP A 46 -1.43 12.64 1.78
N CYS A 47 -1.50 13.35 2.91
CA CYS A 47 -0.40 14.20 3.40
C CYS A 47 0.88 13.38 3.62
N LEU A 48 0.77 12.20 4.23
CA LEU A 48 1.89 11.30 4.46
C LEU A 48 2.50 10.79 3.15
N ALA A 49 1.65 10.36 2.21
CA ALA A 49 2.11 9.91 0.90
C ALA A 49 2.86 11.03 0.17
N ASN A 50 2.33 12.26 0.18
CA ASN A 50 2.95 13.44 -0.42
C ASN A 50 4.30 13.79 0.23
N ALA A 51 4.38 13.73 1.56
CA ALA A 51 5.63 13.99 2.29
C ALA A 51 6.71 12.90 2.05
N ALA A 52 6.28 11.68 1.73
CA ALA A 52 7.14 10.53 1.49
C ALA A 52 7.41 10.24 0.01
N ILE A 53 6.92 11.07 -0.93
CA ILE A 53 7.14 10.89 -2.38
C ILE A 53 8.63 10.69 -2.66
N GLY A 54 8.97 9.63 -3.39
CA GLY A 54 10.34 9.29 -3.78
C GLY A 54 11.20 8.66 -2.68
N LYS A 55 10.66 8.44 -1.47
CA LYS A 55 11.37 7.82 -0.33
C LYS A 55 10.79 6.45 0.02
N LEU A 56 10.91 5.49 -0.90
CA LEU A 56 10.63 4.09 -0.60
C LEU A 56 11.77 3.50 0.24
N ASN A 57 11.43 2.72 1.28
CA ASN A 57 12.35 2.11 2.27
C ASN A 57 12.99 3.05 3.32
N GLN A 58 12.44 4.24 3.52
CA GLN A 58 12.85 5.10 4.64
C GLN A 58 11.75 5.17 5.69
N VAL A 59 12.11 4.98 6.96
CA VAL A 59 11.21 5.25 8.09
C VAL A 59 11.13 6.76 8.23
N VAL A 60 9.99 7.34 7.87
CA VAL A 60 9.74 8.77 8.07
C VAL A 60 9.18 8.96 9.48
N LEU A 61 9.98 9.55 10.37
CA LEU A 61 9.57 9.92 11.72
C LEU A 61 8.95 11.33 11.68
N PHE A 62 7.67 11.42 12.05
CA PHE A 62 6.97 12.69 12.21
C PHE A 62 6.97 13.08 13.69
N SER A 63 7.49 14.25 14.03
CA SER A 63 7.54 14.78 15.40
C SER A 63 6.19 15.28 15.91
N VAL A 64 5.23 15.50 15.00
CA VAL A 64 3.87 15.95 15.29
C VAL A 64 2.90 15.15 14.42
N PRO A 65 1.77 14.64 14.96
CA PRO A 65 0.79 13.93 14.14
C PRO A 65 0.18 14.85 13.05
N PRO A 66 -0.10 14.33 11.83
CA PRO A 66 -0.71 15.09 10.74
C PRO A 66 -2.19 15.42 10.99
#